data_AF-A0A1I3JTR0-F1
#
_entry.id   AF-A0A1I3JTR0-F1
#
_cell.length_a   1.000
_cell.length_b   1.000
_cell.length_c   1.000
_cell.angle_alpha   90.00
_cell.angle_beta   90.00
_cell.angle_gamma   90.00
#
_symmetry.space_group_name_H-M   'P 1'
#
loop_
_entity.id
_entity.type
_entity.pdbx_description
1 polymer ?
#
loop_
_entity_poly.entity_id
_entity_poly.type
_entity_poly.pdbx_seq_one_letter_code
_entity_poly.pdbx_strand_id
1 'polypeptide(L)'
;MTIYAPSLRALPQNAMLVMATLPVIDWNDCLLRDLQASPILPAFCYTAMVMIDPFACWEDLGDLLEDAKVTGVTNFPPAAMIERTPAGVPLDSGQELELRRMEWFASRGLKVLFVASDEAKMKAAAQRLGSQLDAFVYLSPDALALSIESDIALVSLGFHGSSSIPKFSLAKQPLRTA
;
A
#
# COMPACT_ATOMS: atom_id res chain seq x y z
N MET A 1 5.73 -5.33 -11.44
CA MET A 1 4.69 -4.84 -10.51
C MET A 1 5.27 -3.66 -9.75
N THR A 2 4.52 -2.58 -9.67
CA THR A 2 4.97 -1.33 -9.04
C THR A 2 3.86 -0.79 -8.16
N ILE A 3 4.21 -0.20 -7.02
CA ILE A 3 3.29 0.59 -6.21
C ILE A 3 3.47 2.06 -6.58
N TYR A 4 2.38 2.70 -6.99
CA TYR A 4 2.31 4.13 -7.29
C TYR A 4 1.93 4.91 -6.04
N ALA A 5 2.86 5.76 -5.56
CA ALA A 5 2.70 6.50 -4.31
C ALA A 5 3.11 7.97 -4.51
N PRO A 6 2.28 8.79 -5.20
CA PRO A 6 2.63 10.18 -5.53
C PRO A 6 2.84 11.05 -4.29
N SER A 7 2.21 10.69 -3.16
CA SER A 7 2.42 11.29 -1.82
C SER A 7 3.90 11.33 -1.40
N LEU A 8 4.70 10.34 -1.79
CA LEU A 8 6.12 10.27 -1.44
C LEU A 8 6.95 11.38 -2.08
N ARG A 9 6.50 11.97 -3.19
CA ARG A 9 7.17 13.12 -3.84
C ARG A 9 7.17 14.36 -2.97
N ALA A 10 6.19 14.49 -2.07
CA ALA A 10 6.07 15.60 -1.14
C ALA A 10 6.94 15.43 0.11
N LEU A 11 7.52 14.25 0.32
CA LEU A 11 8.35 13.96 1.49
C LEU A 11 9.83 14.25 1.22
N PRO A 12 10.59 14.64 2.25
CA PRO A 12 12.05 14.69 2.17
C PRO A 12 12.62 13.31 1.81
N GLN A 13 13.74 13.30 1.08
CA GLN A 13 14.36 12.05 0.58
C GLN A 13 14.82 11.07 1.67
N ASN A 14 14.96 11.53 2.93
CA ASN A 14 15.49 10.73 4.02
C ASN A 14 14.35 10.17 4.90
N ALA A 15 14.35 8.84 5.06
CA ALA A 15 13.37 8.07 5.85
C ALA A 15 11.90 8.27 5.42
N MET A 16 11.67 8.31 4.10
CA MET A 16 10.34 8.48 3.49
C MET A 16 9.25 7.57 4.10
N LEU A 17 9.56 6.33 4.47
CA LEU A 17 8.56 5.45 5.06
C LEU A 17 8.23 5.77 6.53
N VAL A 18 9.20 6.24 7.32
CA VAL A 18 8.89 6.80 8.65
C VAL A 18 8.00 8.03 8.48
N MET A 19 8.39 8.93 7.58
CA MET A 19 7.63 10.15 7.32
C MET A 19 6.23 9.85 6.75
N ALA A 20 6.08 8.79 5.96
CA ALA A 20 4.81 8.27 5.45
C ALA A 20 3.83 7.89 6.55
N THR A 21 4.33 7.48 7.72
CA THR A 21 3.51 7.08 8.86
C THR A 21 3.17 8.25 9.79
N LEU A 22 3.77 9.42 9.56
CA LEU A 22 3.45 10.65 10.30
C LEU A 22 2.31 11.40 9.59
N PRO A 23 1.48 12.16 10.33
CA PRO A 23 0.40 12.97 9.77
C PRO A 23 0.94 14.27 9.15
N VAL A 24 1.98 14.17 8.31
CA VAL A 24 2.65 15.31 7.66
C VAL A 24 2.09 15.60 6.27
N ILE A 25 1.46 14.61 5.64
CA ILE A 25 0.81 14.72 4.33
C ILE A 25 -0.46 13.87 4.30
N ASP A 26 -1.47 14.39 3.61
CA ASP A 26 -2.66 13.63 3.23
C ASP A 26 -2.34 12.77 1.99
N TRP A 27 -2.23 11.47 2.20
CA TRP A 27 -1.86 10.51 1.17
C TRP A 27 -2.91 10.39 0.08
N ASN A 28 -4.18 10.31 0.47
CA ASN A 28 -5.26 10.05 -0.45
C ASN A 28 -5.61 11.30 -1.25
N ASP A 29 -5.50 12.50 -0.66
CA ASP A 29 -5.61 13.76 -1.41
C ASP A 29 -4.46 13.94 -2.42
N CYS A 30 -3.23 13.55 -2.06
CA CYS A 30 -2.11 13.58 -3.02
C CYS A 30 -2.37 12.64 -4.20
N LEU A 31 -2.89 11.44 -3.95
CA LEU A 31 -3.29 10.51 -5.01
C LEU A 31 -4.44 11.08 -5.85
N LEU A 32 -5.47 11.63 -5.22
CA LEU A 32 -6.63 12.22 -5.89
C LEU A 32 -6.21 13.32 -6.87
N ARG A 33 -5.43 14.30 -6.38
CA ARG A 33 -4.94 15.42 -7.21
C ARG A 33 -4.06 14.95 -8.35
N ASP A 34 -3.23 13.95 -8.10
CA ASP A 34 -2.35 13.41 -9.12
C ASP A 34 -3.14 12.65 -10.20
N LEU A 35 -4.13 11.83 -9.83
CA LEU A 35 -5.05 11.16 -10.77
C LEU A 35 -5.87 12.15 -11.60
N GLN A 36 -6.35 13.24 -11.00
CA GLN A 36 -7.05 14.31 -11.72
C GLN A 36 -6.17 14.98 -12.79
N ALA A 37 -4.86 15.02 -12.58
CA ALA A 37 -3.89 15.49 -13.58
C ALA A 37 -3.65 14.47 -14.71
N SER A 38 -4.31 13.32 -14.70
CA SER A 38 -4.22 12.25 -15.72
C SER A 38 -2.77 11.79 -15.97
N PRO A 39 -2.11 11.23 -14.95
CA PRO A 39 -0.70 10.85 -15.03
C PRO A 39 -0.52 9.64 -15.94
N ILE A 40 0.65 9.51 -16.54
CA ILE A 40 1.02 8.29 -17.28
C ILE A 40 1.45 7.24 -16.25
N LEU A 41 0.58 6.27 -15.98
CA LEU A 41 0.86 5.22 -15.02
C LEU A 41 1.59 4.03 -15.67
N PRO A 42 2.51 3.37 -14.95
CA PRO A 42 3.13 2.13 -15.43
C PRO A 42 2.10 1.02 -15.68
N ALA A 43 2.44 0.08 -16.57
CA ALA A 43 1.68 -1.16 -16.67
C ALA A 43 1.83 -1.99 -15.38
N PHE A 44 0.77 -2.70 -14.96
CA PHE A 44 0.75 -3.51 -13.72
C PHE A 44 1.06 -2.69 -12.45
N CYS A 45 0.27 -1.62 -12.28
CA CYS A 45 0.41 -0.61 -11.24
C CYS A 45 -0.68 -0.72 -10.18
N TYR A 46 -0.24 -0.70 -8.91
CA TYR A 46 -1.10 -0.67 -7.73
C TYR A 46 -1.01 0.68 -7.05
N THR A 47 -2.12 1.35 -6.76
CA THR A 47 -2.10 2.66 -6.09
C THR A 47 -1.99 2.53 -4.58
N ALA A 48 -1.03 3.23 -3.99
CA ALA A 48 -0.85 3.32 -2.55
C ALA A 48 -1.93 4.20 -1.93
N MET A 49 -2.65 3.65 -0.96
CA MET A 49 -3.71 4.36 -0.25
C MET A 49 -3.62 4.09 1.24
N VAL A 50 -3.90 5.13 2.03
CA VAL A 50 -4.16 4.98 3.47
C VAL A 50 -5.61 4.56 3.63
N MET A 51 -5.85 3.25 3.70
CA MET A 51 -7.19 2.67 3.65
C MET A 51 -8.07 2.96 4.89
N ILE A 52 -7.46 3.48 5.95
CA ILE A 52 -8.10 3.83 7.22
C ILE A 52 -8.44 5.32 7.34
N ASP A 53 -8.23 6.09 6.28
CA ASP A 53 -8.47 7.53 6.27
C ASP A 53 -9.98 7.85 6.43
N PRO A 54 -10.39 8.51 7.52
CA PRO A 54 -11.80 8.82 7.74
C PRO A 54 -12.33 9.96 6.85
N PHE A 55 -11.45 10.69 6.17
CA PHE A 55 -11.80 11.89 5.39
C PHE A 55 -11.75 11.66 3.88
N ALA A 56 -11.22 10.53 3.43
CA ALA A 56 -11.17 10.20 2.01
C ALA A 56 -12.58 10.08 1.40
N CYS A 57 -12.75 10.71 0.23
CA CYS A 57 -13.90 10.48 -0.64
C CYS A 57 -13.63 9.24 -1.49
N TRP A 58 -14.14 8.09 -1.04
CA TRP A 58 -13.78 6.79 -1.61
C TRP A 58 -14.40 6.57 -2.99
N GLU A 59 -15.61 7.06 -3.18
CA GLU A 59 -16.34 7.06 -4.44
C GLU A 59 -15.53 7.78 -5.53
N ASP A 60 -15.12 9.02 -5.28
CA ASP A 60 -14.31 9.82 -6.21
C ASP A 60 -12.98 9.13 -6.54
N LEU A 61 -12.31 8.57 -5.54
CA LEU A 61 -11.07 7.82 -5.74
C LEU A 61 -11.31 6.59 -6.61
N GLY A 62 -12.36 5.82 -6.35
CA GLY A 62 -12.65 4.63 -7.15
C GLY A 62 -13.02 4.96 -8.59
N ASP A 63 -13.75 6.05 -8.84
CA ASP A 63 -14.10 6.49 -10.19
C ASP A 63 -12.83 6.88 -10.97
N LEU A 64 -11.95 7.67 -10.35
CA LEU A 64 -10.68 8.08 -10.96
C LEU A 64 -9.72 6.91 -11.20
N LEU A 65 -9.71 5.91 -10.31
CA LEU A 65 -8.89 4.71 -10.48
C LEU A 65 -9.37 3.84 -11.64
N GLU A 66 -10.68 3.72 -11.83
CA GLU A 66 -11.27 3.04 -13.00
C GLU A 66 -10.91 3.76 -14.29
N ASP A 67 -11.06 5.09 -14.33
CA ASP A 67 -10.71 5.92 -15.49
C ASP A 67 -9.22 5.85 -15.83
N ALA A 68 -8.35 5.84 -14.81
CA ALA A 68 -6.90 5.70 -14.96
C ALA A 68 -6.46 4.27 -15.34
N LYS A 69 -7.38 3.29 -15.34
CA LYS A 69 -7.13 1.89 -15.70
C LYS A 69 -6.00 1.25 -14.89
N VAL A 70 -5.93 1.56 -13.59
CA VAL A 70 -4.94 0.93 -12.71
C VAL A 70 -5.23 -0.56 -12.57
N THR A 71 -4.20 -1.33 -12.21
CA THR A 71 -4.38 -2.77 -11.97
C THR A 71 -5.10 -3.03 -10.66
N GLY A 72 -4.81 -2.21 -9.65
CA GLY A 72 -5.39 -2.42 -8.33
C GLY A 72 -4.99 -1.38 -7.31
N VAL A 73 -5.29 -1.69 -6.05
CA VAL A 73 -4.99 -0.85 -4.89
C VAL A 73 -4.13 -1.59 -3.89
N THR A 74 -3.44 -0.85 -3.03
CA THR A 74 -2.65 -1.39 -1.92
C THR A 74 -2.78 -0.55 -0.65
N ASN A 75 -2.83 -1.21 0.52
CA ASN A 75 -2.83 -0.54 1.82
C ASN A 75 -1.41 -0.09 2.19
N PHE A 76 -0.93 0.95 1.51
CA PHE A 76 0.40 1.46 1.74
C PHE A 76 0.37 2.93 2.12
N PRO A 77 0.91 3.30 3.31
CA PRO A 77 1.41 2.41 4.37
C PRO A 77 0.28 1.61 5.05
N PRO A 78 0.57 0.40 5.58
CA PRO A 78 -0.45 -0.40 6.25
C PRO A 78 -0.81 0.22 7.60
N ALA A 79 -2.07 0.05 8.03
CA ALA A 79 -2.62 0.57 9.28
C ALA A 79 -1.80 0.13 10.49
N ALA A 80 -1.22 -1.08 10.47
CA ALA A 80 -0.33 -1.56 11.51
C ALA A 80 0.92 -0.69 11.72
N MET A 81 1.28 0.16 10.75
CA MET A 81 2.34 1.15 10.88
C MET A 81 1.85 2.51 11.39
N ILE A 82 0.61 2.89 11.10
CA ILE A 82 0.02 4.18 11.49
C ILE A 82 -0.63 4.09 12.87
N GLU A 83 -1.51 3.12 13.07
CA GLU A 83 -2.27 2.91 14.29
C GLU A 83 -1.54 1.96 15.24
N ARG A 84 -0.87 2.55 16.23
CA ARG A 84 -0.16 1.83 17.28
C ARG A 84 -0.59 2.31 18.65
N THR A 85 -0.62 1.39 19.61
CA THR A 85 -0.71 1.70 21.04
C THR A 85 0.48 2.57 21.48
N PRO A 86 0.42 3.23 22.66
CA PRO A 86 1.58 3.91 23.24
C PRO A 86 2.81 3.01 23.43
N ALA A 87 2.59 1.69 23.56
CA ALA A 87 3.65 0.68 23.63
C ALA A 87 4.19 0.26 22.24
N GLY A 88 3.74 0.88 21.15
CA GLY A 88 4.16 0.60 19.79
C GLY A 88 3.52 -0.64 19.14
N VAL A 89 2.56 -1.28 19.81
CA VAL A 89 1.85 -2.47 19.30
C VAL A 89 0.76 -2.06 18.31
N PRO A 90 0.69 -2.66 17.11
CA PRO A 90 -0.38 -2.41 16.14
C PRO A 90 -1.79 -2.62 16.70
N LEU A 91 -2.75 -1.79 16.31
CA LEU A 91 -4.16 -2.00 16.62
C LEU A 91 -4.84 -2.88 15.56
N ASP A 92 -5.66 -3.83 16.01
CA ASP A 92 -6.38 -4.74 15.11
C ASP A 92 -7.54 -4.06 14.36
N SER A 93 -8.10 -2.98 14.92
CA SER A 93 -9.18 -2.19 14.29
C SER A 93 -8.78 -1.64 12.94
N GLY A 94 -7.53 -1.19 12.80
CA GLY A 94 -7.01 -0.65 11.55
C GLY A 94 -7.02 -1.69 10.44
N GLN A 95 -6.61 -2.92 10.73
CA GLN A 95 -6.61 -4.01 9.74
C GLN A 95 -8.01 -4.36 9.26
N GLU A 96 -9.00 -4.38 10.15
CA GLU A 96 -10.38 -4.64 9.76
C GLU A 96 -10.90 -3.58 8.78
N LEU A 97 -10.58 -2.30 9.02
CA LEU A 97 -10.92 -1.21 8.12
C LEU A 97 -10.21 -1.34 6.77
N GLU A 98 -8.91 -1.68 6.76
CA GLU A 98 -8.16 -1.93 5.52
C GLU A 98 -8.82 -3.01 4.66
N LEU A 99 -9.15 -4.15 5.28
CA LEU A 99 -9.74 -5.28 4.58
C LEU A 99 -11.12 -4.94 4.01
N ARG A 100 -11.99 -4.28 4.79
CA ARG A 100 -13.30 -3.80 4.29
C ARG A 100 -13.14 -2.86 3.11
N ARG A 101 -12.18 -1.94 3.18
CA ARG A 101 -11.95 -0.98 2.12
C ARG A 101 -11.44 -1.66 0.85
N MET A 102 -10.54 -2.61 1.00
CA MET A 102 -10.05 -3.42 -0.12
C MET A 102 -11.13 -4.30 -0.75
N GLU A 103 -12.02 -4.88 0.05
CA GLU A 103 -13.19 -5.61 -0.46
C GLU A 103 -14.08 -4.71 -1.31
N TRP A 104 -14.27 -3.46 -0.88
CA TRP A 104 -15.02 -2.47 -1.65
C TRP A 104 -14.35 -2.19 -3.00
N PHE A 105 -13.04 -1.90 -3.04
CA PHE A 105 -12.33 -1.73 -4.32
C PHE A 105 -12.33 -3.00 -5.17
N ALA A 106 -12.22 -4.18 -4.55
CA ALA A 106 -12.30 -5.45 -5.26
C ALA A 106 -13.67 -5.69 -5.90
N SER A 107 -14.75 -5.23 -5.25
CA SER A 107 -16.10 -5.29 -5.81
C SER A 107 -16.27 -4.41 -7.05
N ARG A 108 -15.40 -3.39 -7.20
CA ARG A 108 -15.29 -2.52 -8.38
C ARG A 108 -14.38 -3.08 -9.48
N GLY A 109 -13.88 -4.30 -9.33
CA GLY A 109 -13.05 -5.00 -10.33
C GLY A 109 -11.55 -4.74 -10.22
N LEU A 110 -11.10 -3.98 -9.23
CA LEU A 110 -9.68 -3.75 -8.96
C LEU A 110 -9.06 -4.95 -8.24
N LYS A 111 -7.80 -5.27 -8.57
CA LYS A 111 -7.03 -6.24 -7.79
C LYS A 111 -6.52 -5.66 -6.49
N VAL A 112 -6.20 -6.53 -5.54
CA VAL A 112 -5.67 -6.13 -4.24
C VAL A 112 -4.26 -6.65 -4.07
N LEU A 113 -3.36 -5.74 -3.73
CA LEU A 113 -2.02 -6.03 -3.25
C LEU A 113 -1.96 -5.75 -1.75
N PHE A 114 -1.90 -6.80 -0.92
CA PHE A 114 -1.99 -6.65 0.53
C PHE A 114 -0.61 -6.54 1.18
N VAL A 115 -0.38 -5.44 1.90
CA VAL A 115 0.84 -5.15 2.64
C VAL A 115 0.65 -5.53 4.10
N ALA A 116 1.57 -6.32 4.64
CA ALA A 116 1.55 -6.69 6.05
C ALA A 116 2.96 -6.94 6.60
N SER A 117 3.09 -6.78 7.92
CA SER A 117 4.34 -7.01 8.65
C SER A 117 4.46 -8.40 9.25
N ASP A 118 3.41 -9.22 9.19
CA ASP A 118 3.39 -10.57 9.77
C ASP A 118 2.54 -11.53 8.93
N GLU A 119 2.85 -12.83 9.06
CA GLU A 119 2.21 -13.87 8.25
C GLU A 119 0.78 -14.21 8.69
N ALA A 120 0.43 -13.97 9.96
CA ALA A 120 -0.91 -14.22 10.45
C ALA A 120 -1.91 -13.28 9.76
N LYS A 121 -1.55 -12.00 9.61
CA LYS A 121 -2.34 -11.01 8.86
C LYS A 121 -2.46 -11.35 7.39
N MET A 122 -1.37 -11.80 6.76
CA MET A 122 -1.42 -12.27 5.36
C MET A 122 -2.38 -13.44 5.21
N LYS A 123 -2.32 -14.44 6.10
CA LYS A 123 -3.23 -15.60 6.05
C LYS A 123 -4.69 -15.19 6.21
N ALA A 124 -4.99 -14.27 7.14
CA ALA A 124 -6.33 -13.74 7.32
C ALA A 124 -6.83 -13.00 6.07
N ALA A 125 -5.98 -12.18 5.44
CA ALA A 125 -6.30 -11.48 4.21
C ALA A 125 -6.54 -12.46 3.04
N ALA A 126 -5.73 -13.51 2.88
CA ALA A 126 -5.94 -14.54 1.86
C ALA A 126 -7.31 -15.23 2.00
N GLN A 127 -7.70 -15.58 3.22
CA GLN A 127 -9.00 -16.21 3.47
C GLN A 127 -10.17 -15.30 3.13
N ARG A 128 -10.02 -13.99 3.34
CA ARG A 128 -11.08 -13.00 3.17
C ARG A 128 -11.20 -12.51 1.73
N LEU A 129 -10.08 -12.13 1.11
CA LEU A 129 -10.04 -11.53 -0.22
C LEU A 129 -10.06 -12.57 -1.35
N GLY A 130 -9.68 -13.82 -1.07
CA GLY A 130 -9.76 -14.92 -2.02
C GLY A 130 -9.10 -14.60 -3.37
N SER A 131 -9.85 -14.75 -4.46
CA SER A 131 -9.38 -14.53 -5.84
C SER A 131 -9.11 -13.05 -6.21
N GLN A 132 -9.47 -12.12 -5.33
CA GLN A 132 -9.22 -10.69 -5.54
C GLN A 132 -7.84 -10.26 -5.04
N LEU A 133 -7.24 -11.05 -4.16
CA LEU A 133 -5.87 -10.87 -3.73
C LEU A 133 -4.92 -11.36 -4.82
N ASP A 134 -4.15 -10.44 -5.40
CA ASP A 134 -3.16 -10.75 -6.43
C ASP A 134 -1.82 -11.16 -5.81
N ALA A 135 -1.41 -10.47 -4.74
CA ALA A 135 -0.12 -10.70 -4.11
C ALA A 135 -0.04 -10.16 -2.68
N PHE A 136 1.00 -10.60 -1.96
CA PHE A 136 1.41 -10.03 -0.69
C PHE A 136 2.67 -9.18 -0.81
N VAL A 137 2.75 -8.09 -0.05
CA VAL A 137 3.99 -7.38 0.22
C VAL A 137 4.32 -7.54 1.69
N TYR A 138 5.43 -8.21 1.97
CA TYR A 138 6.00 -8.27 3.30
C TYR A 138 6.79 -7.01 3.59
N LEU A 139 6.36 -6.30 4.63
CA LEU A 139 6.97 -5.06 5.06
C LEU A 139 7.49 -5.23 6.48
N SER A 140 8.77 -5.58 6.61
CA SER A 140 9.41 -5.70 7.92
C SER A 140 9.48 -4.32 8.62
N PRO A 141 9.52 -4.26 9.97
CA PRO A 141 9.75 -3.01 10.69
C PRO A 141 11.01 -2.27 10.24
N ASP A 142 12.08 -3.00 9.91
CA ASP A 142 13.33 -2.44 9.40
C ASP A 142 13.18 -1.72 8.06
N ALA A 143 12.11 -2.00 7.30
CA ALA A 143 11.82 -1.30 6.06
C ALA A 143 11.52 0.19 6.28
N LEU A 144 11.14 0.59 7.51
CA LEU A 144 10.98 2.00 7.89
C LEU A 144 12.26 2.82 7.66
N ALA A 145 13.43 2.19 7.81
CA ALA A 145 14.71 2.86 7.61
C ALA A 145 15.11 3.03 6.13
N LEU A 146 14.35 2.46 5.19
CA LEU A 146 14.65 2.54 3.76
C LEU A 146 14.17 3.89 3.17
N SER A 147 14.96 4.45 2.25
CA SER A 147 14.50 5.52 1.35
C SER A 147 13.72 4.90 0.19
N ILE A 148 12.61 5.54 -0.23
CA ILE A 148 11.62 4.93 -1.14
C ILE A 148 11.39 5.54 -2.53
N GLU A 149 11.57 6.81 -2.91
CA GLU A 149 11.10 7.35 -4.23
C GLU A 149 9.57 7.30 -4.44
N SER A 150 9.08 7.94 -5.52
CA SER A 150 7.64 8.06 -5.82
C SER A 150 6.97 6.78 -6.28
N ASP A 151 7.78 5.85 -6.78
CA ASP A 151 7.37 4.59 -7.36
C ASP A 151 8.14 3.47 -6.66
N ILE A 152 7.41 2.56 -6.03
CA ILE A 152 8.03 1.53 -5.20
C ILE A 152 8.15 0.25 -6.01
N ALA A 153 9.38 -0.07 -6.39
CA ALA A 153 9.70 -1.33 -7.02
C ALA A 153 9.63 -2.48 -6.01
N LEU A 154 9.10 -3.62 -6.46
CA LEU A 154 8.93 -4.82 -5.64
C LEU A 154 9.85 -5.94 -6.11
N VAL A 155 10.48 -6.62 -5.14
CA VAL A 155 11.34 -7.78 -5.37
C VAL A 155 10.57 -9.04 -4.97
N SER A 156 10.52 -10.03 -5.85
CA SER A 156 9.86 -11.30 -5.57
C SER A 156 10.60 -12.07 -4.48
N LEU A 157 9.84 -12.55 -3.50
CA LEU A 157 10.27 -13.53 -2.49
C LEU A 157 9.84 -14.95 -2.87
N GLY A 158 9.25 -15.13 -4.06
CA GLY A 158 8.69 -16.39 -4.51
C GLY A 158 7.33 -16.73 -3.86
N PHE A 159 7.05 -18.02 -3.77
CA PHE A 159 5.87 -18.58 -3.11
C PHE A 159 6.32 -19.22 -1.78
N HIS A 160 5.73 -18.82 -0.65
CA HIS A 160 6.06 -19.40 0.66
C HIS A 160 4.96 -20.38 1.11
N GLY A 161 5.33 -21.63 1.36
CA GLY A 161 4.41 -22.69 1.84
C GLY A 161 3.46 -23.21 0.76
N SER A 162 2.28 -23.68 1.16
CA SER A 162 1.24 -24.21 0.26
C SER A 162 0.40 -23.14 -0.46
N SER A 163 0.76 -21.86 -0.31
CA SER A 163 0.05 -20.72 -0.90
C SER A 163 0.47 -20.51 -2.35
N SER A 164 -0.50 -20.45 -3.27
CA SER A 164 -0.29 -20.04 -4.66
C SER A 164 -0.19 -18.52 -4.86
N ILE A 165 -0.33 -17.73 -3.78
CA ILE A 165 -0.27 -16.26 -3.84
C ILE A 165 1.21 -15.83 -3.76
N PRO A 166 1.73 -15.06 -4.74
CA PRO A 166 3.10 -14.59 -4.73
C PRO A 166 3.35 -13.57 -3.61
N LYS A 167 4.58 -13.60 -3.06
CA LYS A 167 5.02 -12.70 -1.99
C LYS A 167 6.17 -11.82 -2.48
N PHE A 168 6.15 -10.56 -2.10
CA PHE A 168 7.14 -9.56 -2.48
C PHE A 168 7.69 -8.82 -1.25
N SER A 169 8.80 -8.12 -1.40
CA SER A 169 9.28 -7.09 -0.48
C SER A 169 9.59 -5.80 -1.24
N LEU A 170 9.76 -4.70 -0.50
CA LEU A 170 10.30 -3.47 -1.09
C LEU A 170 11.72 -3.71 -1.61
N ALA A 171 12.04 -3.16 -2.79
CA ALA A 171 13.40 -3.16 -3.28
C ALA A 171 14.28 -2.28 -2.37
N LYS A 172 15.39 -2.84 -1.87
CA LYS A 172 16.40 -2.01 -1.19
C LYS A 172 17.09 -1.15 -2.23
N GLN A 173 17.03 0.17 -2.09
CA GLN A 173 17.96 1.03 -2.82
C GLN A 173 19.35 0.96 -2.17
N PRO A 174 20.45 0.97 -2.95
CA PRO A 174 21.74 1.27 -2.39
C PRO A 174 21.69 2.67 -1.78
N LEU A 175 22.11 2.82 -0.52
CA LEU A 175 22.39 4.12 0.09
C LEU A 175 23.32 4.86 -0.87
N ARG A 176 22.81 5.88 -1.57
CA ARG A 176 23.69 6.82 -2.27
C ARG A 176 24.52 7.49 -1.19
N THR A 177 25.78 7.08 -1.06
CA THR A 177 26.77 7.81 -0.27
C THR A 177 26.84 9.22 -0.83
N ALA A 178 26.38 10.17 -0.03
CA ALA A 178 26.59 11.60 -0.26
C ALA A 178 28.06 11.96 -0.06
#